data_AF-A0A3P7P0G4-F1
#
_entry.id   AF-A0A3P7P0G4-F1
#
_cell.length_a   1.000
_cell.length_b   1.000
_cell.length_c   1.000
_cell.angle_alpha   90.00
_cell.angle_beta   90.00
_cell.angle_gamma   90.00
#
_symmetry.space_group_name_H-M   'P 1'
#
loop_
_entity.id
_entity.type
_entity.pdbx_description
1 polymer ?
#
loop_
_entity_poly.entity_id
_entity_poly.type
_entity_poly.pdbx_seq_one_letter_code
_entity_poly.pdbx_strand_id
1 'polypeptide(L)'
;MEVYGKHAYACQMPFWILITEQISTIRREDYDITDGQSEYEDLMQSYHKSDSEYGRGHQFPAAYLIRASGLDEHGINSPRPIPYTHVDICATRGKNTEPPTGVPVMALTVRYVLPRLGFKADN
;
A
#
# COMPACT_ATOMS: atom_id res chain seq x y z
N MET A 1 -29.36 -15.84 7.24
CA MET A 1 -28.27 -16.82 7.35
C MET A 1 -28.08 -17.41 5.97
N GLU A 2 -27.23 -16.78 5.16
CA GLU A 2 -26.87 -17.30 3.85
C GLU A 2 -25.36 -17.14 3.69
N VAL A 3 -24.73 -18.26 3.35
CA VAL A 3 -23.33 -18.58 3.61
C VAL A 3 -22.51 -18.29 2.35
N TYR A 4 -21.50 -17.43 2.49
CA TYR A 4 -20.21 -17.42 1.79
C TYR A 4 -20.14 -17.93 0.34
N GLY A 5 -20.14 -17.00 -0.62
CA GLY A 5 -19.59 -17.20 -1.96
C GLY A 5 -18.08 -16.91 -1.98
N LYS A 6 -17.26 -17.94 -1.79
CA LYS A 6 -15.80 -17.88 -2.00
C LYS A 6 -15.49 -17.80 -3.49
N HIS A 7 -15.36 -16.60 -4.04
CA HIS A 7 -14.66 -16.41 -5.31
C HIS A 7 -13.16 -16.19 -5.03
N ALA A 8 -12.37 -17.21 -5.38
CA ALA A 8 -10.93 -17.15 -5.41
C ALA A 8 -10.50 -16.25 -6.57
N TYR A 9 -10.07 -15.02 -6.26
CA TYR A 9 -9.34 -14.18 -7.21
C TYR A 9 -7.85 -14.35 -6.94
N ALA A 10 -7.23 -15.31 -7.62
CA ALA A 10 -5.80 -15.29 -7.82
C ALA A 10 -5.51 -14.17 -8.82
N CYS A 11 -4.90 -13.08 -8.36
CA CYS A 11 -4.50 -11.99 -9.23
C CYS A 11 -3.05 -11.60 -8.94
N GLN A 12 -2.16 -12.25 -9.69
CA GLN A 12 -0.75 -11.93 -9.79
C GLN A 12 -0.60 -10.65 -10.64
N MET A 13 -0.66 -9.48 -10.01
CA MET A 13 -0.08 -8.24 -10.54
C MET A 13 0.69 -7.57 -9.40
N PRO A 14 1.81 -6.92 -9.68
CA PRO A 14 2.74 -6.57 -8.63
C PRO A 14 2.25 -5.29 -7.93
N PHE A 15 1.37 -5.46 -6.95
CA PHE A 15 1.07 -4.43 -5.96
C PHE A 15 2.35 -4.19 -5.17
N TRP A 16 2.95 -3.01 -5.29
CA TRP A 16 4.15 -2.65 -4.56
C TRP A 16 3.84 -1.55 -3.55
N ILE A 17 3.99 -1.83 -2.26
CA ILE A 17 4.29 -0.81 -1.24
C ILE A 17 5.77 -0.51 -1.36
N LEU A 18 6.09 0.76 -1.58
CA LEU A 18 7.47 1.22 -1.51
C LEU A 18 7.73 1.72 -0.10
N ILE A 19 8.36 0.90 0.75
CA ILE A 19 9.31 1.49 1.71
C ILE A 19 10.50 1.87 0.85
N THR A 20 11.07 3.04 1.05
CA THR A 20 12.20 3.54 0.24
C THR A 20 13.44 2.62 0.24
N GLU A 21 13.47 1.62 1.14
CA GLU A 21 14.50 0.59 1.27
C GLU A 21 14.02 -0.81 0.83
N GLN A 22 12.70 -1.06 0.73
CA GLN A 22 12.15 -2.36 0.34
C GLN A 22 10.83 -2.25 -0.43
N ILE A 23 10.76 -2.98 -1.54
CA ILE A 23 9.52 -3.15 -2.29
C ILE A 23 8.75 -4.35 -1.70
N SER A 24 7.56 -4.09 -1.15
CA SER A 24 6.71 -5.09 -0.49
C SER A 24 5.41 -5.29 -1.27
N THR A 25 4.81 -6.48 -1.23
CA THR A 25 3.50 -6.72 -1.86
C THR A 25 2.39 -6.82 -0.84
N ILE A 26 1.31 -6.05 -0.99
CA ILE A 26 0.10 -6.23 -0.16
C ILE A 26 -0.55 -7.56 -0.53
N ARG A 27 -0.89 -8.35 0.49
CA ARG A 27 -1.56 -9.63 0.31
C ARG A 27 -3.00 -9.57 0.77
N ARG A 28 -3.75 -10.64 0.50
CA ARG A 28 -5.18 -10.70 0.81
C ARG A 28 -5.44 -10.59 2.31
N GLU A 29 -4.64 -11.31 3.09
CA GLU A 29 -4.72 -11.30 4.55
C GLU A 29 -4.49 -9.91 5.14
N ASP A 30 -3.69 -9.05 4.49
CA ASP A 30 -3.46 -7.69 4.96
C ASP A 30 -4.73 -6.81 4.85
N TYR A 31 -5.63 -7.13 3.90
CA TYR A 31 -6.94 -6.48 3.78
C TYR A 31 -7.95 -7.03 4.78
N ASP A 32 -7.95 -8.34 5.02
CA ASP A 32 -8.91 -8.99 5.93
C ASP A 32 -8.75 -8.47 7.38
N ILE A 33 -7.52 -8.12 7.79
CA ILE A 33 -7.25 -7.57 9.13
C ILE A 33 -7.83 -6.16 9.31
N THR A 34 -8.09 -5.44 8.21
CA THR A 34 -8.68 -4.08 8.25
C THR A 34 -10.18 -4.08 8.45
N ASP A 35 -10.85 -5.23 8.38
CA ASP A 35 -12.29 -5.34 8.57
C ASP A 35 -12.68 -4.97 10.01
N GLY A 36 -13.82 -4.27 10.14
CA GLY A 36 -14.41 -3.94 11.43
C GLY A 36 -14.65 -5.16 12.31
N GLN A 37 -14.29 -5.06 13.59
CA GLN A 37 -14.46 -6.13 14.58
C GLN A 37 -15.82 -6.03 15.30
N SER A 38 -16.58 -4.96 15.05
CA SER A 38 -17.91 -4.72 15.62
C SER A 38 -18.85 -4.09 14.59
N GLU A 39 -20.15 -4.06 14.92
CA GLU A 39 -21.19 -3.42 14.11
C GLU A 39 -21.08 -1.88 14.02
N TYR A 40 -20.20 -1.27 14.82
CA TYR A 40 -20.03 0.19 14.89
C TYR A 40 -18.91 0.72 13.98
N GLU A 41 -18.18 -0.16 13.31
CA GLU A 41 -17.07 0.19 12.45
C GLU A 41 -17.07 -0.66 11.18
N ASP A 42 -16.84 -0.01 10.03
CA ASP A 42 -16.66 -0.73 8.77
C ASP A 42 -15.21 -1.20 8.61
N LEU A 43 -14.26 -0.37 9.08
CA LEU A 43 -12.82 -0.62 8.96
C LEU A 43 -12.09 -0.25 10.25
N MET A 44 -11.14 -1.09 10.65
CA MET A 44 -10.27 -0.88 11.80
C MET A 44 -8.96 -0.19 11.36
N GLN A 45 -8.66 0.96 11.96
CA GLN A 45 -7.45 1.75 11.64
C GLN A 45 -6.18 1.26 12.34
N SER A 46 -6.33 0.46 13.40
CA SER A 46 -5.22 -0.04 14.21
C SER A 46 -5.59 -1.39 14.81
N TYR A 47 -4.75 -2.40 14.60
CA TYR A 47 -4.97 -3.72 15.17
C TYR A 47 -4.37 -3.81 16.58
N HIS A 48 -5.15 -4.26 17.55
CA HIS A 48 -4.76 -4.26 18.97
C HIS A 48 -4.21 -5.59 19.50
N LYS A 49 -4.15 -6.66 18.69
CA LYS A 49 -3.60 -7.94 19.16
C LYS A 49 -2.08 -7.98 18.97
N SER A 50 -1.39 -8.46 20.01
CA SER A 50 0.06 -8.60 20.10
C SER A 50 0.65 -9.76 19.28
N ASP A 51 -0.11 -10.35 18.35
CA ASP A 51 0.32 -11.53 17.62
C ASP A 51 1.37 -11.14 16.58
N SER A 52 2.63 -11.42 16.93
CA SER A 52 3.80 -11.30 16.05
C SER A 52 3.69 -12.06 14.72
N GLU A 53 2.71 -12.97 14.58
CA GLU A 53 2.37 -13.66 13.34
C GLU A 53 1.80 -12.73 12.25
N TYR A 54 1.17 -11.61 12.63
CA TYR A 54 0.75 -10.57 11.67
C TYR A 54 1.87 -9.55 11.39
N GLY A 55 3.13 -9.96 11.47
CA GLY A 55 4.36 -9.16 11.41
C GLY A 55 4.65 -8.39 10.11
N ARG A 56 3.62 -8.01 9.34
CA ARG A 56 3.70 -7.18 8.12
C ARG A 56 3.31 -5.73 8.43
N GLY A 57 3.80 -5.18 9.56
CA GLY A 57 3.26 -3.98 10.20
C GLY A 57 3.11 -2.73 9.33
N HIS A 58 3.93 -2.53 8.28
CA HIS A 58 3.78 -1.40 7.35
C HIS A 58 2.73 -1.63 6.26
N GLN A 59 2.29 -2.86 6.06
CA GLN A 59 1.35 -3.22 5.00
C GLN A 59 -0.09 -3.05 5.43
N PHE A 60 -0.38 -3.27 6.71
CA PHE A 60 -1.71 -3.03 7.26
C PHE A 60 -2.17 -1.57 7.09
N PRO A 61 -1.37 -0.53 7.44
CA PRO A 61 -1.75 0.85 7.18
C PRO A 61 -2.02 1.15 5.70
N ALA A 62 -1.22 0.56 4.80
CA ALA A 62 -1.42 0.71 3.37
C ALA A 62 -2.73 0.04 2.90
N ALA A 63 -3.01 -1.18 3.39
CA ALA A 63 -4.26 -1.89 3.11
C ALA A 63 -5.48 -1.12 3.62
N TYR A 64 -5.39 -0.57 4.84
CA TYR A 64 -6.44 0.28 5.42
C TYR A 64 -6.73 1.49 4.53
N LEU A 65 -5.70 2.21 4.07
CA LEU A 65 -5.87 3.37 3.19
C LEU A 65 -6.48 3.00 1.84
N ILE A 66 -6.13 1.84 1.29
CA ILE A 66 -6.72 1.34 0.03
C ILE A 66 -8.20 1.04 0.22
N ARG A 67 -8.58 0.33 1.29
CA ARG A 67 -9.98 0.01 1.62
C ARG A 67 -10.79 1.28 1.92
N ALA A 68 -10.26 2.17 2.76
CA ALA A 68 -10.93 3.40 3.16
C ALA A 68 -11.16 4.37 1.99
N SER A 69 -10.35 4.28 0.93
CA SER A 69 -10.50 5.08 -0.29
C SER A 69 -11.30 4.38 -1.40
N GLY A 70 -11.72 3.13 -1.19
CA GLY A 70 -12.40 2.30 -2.20
C GLY A 70 -11.50 1.89 -3.37
N LEU A 71 -10.18 2.04 -3.25
CA LEU A 71 -9.23 1.68 -4.31
C LEU A 71 -9.12 0.17 -4.51
N ASP A 72 -9.55 -0.64 -3.55
CA ASP A 72 -9.67 -2.09 -3.66
C ASP A 72 -10.68 -2.52 -4.75
N GLU A 73 -11.71 -1.71 -5.01
CA GLU A 73 -12.67 -1.92 -6.10
C GLU A 73 -12.10 -1.59 -7.49
N HIS A 74 -10.91 -0.96 -7.53
CA HIS A 74 -10.25 -0.45 -8.74
C HIS A 74 -8.99 -1.26 -9.09
N GLY A 75 -8.87 -2.50 -8.62
CA GLY A 75 -7.80 -3.42 -9.00
C GLY A 75 -7.81 -3.79 -10.49
N ILE A 76 -6.83 -4.57 -10.95
CA ILE A 76 -6.67 -4.89 -12.39
C ILE A 76 -7.89 -5.58 -13.02
N ASN A 77 -8.66 -6.34 -12.24
CA ASN A 77 -9.86 -7.03 -12.71
C ASN A 77 -11.13 -6.15 -12.64
N SER A 78 -11.00 -4.88 -12.24
CA SER A 78 -12.11 -3.93 -12.17
C SER A 78 -12.52 -3.47 -13.58
N PRO A 79 -13.81 -3.16 -13.82
CA PRO A 79 -14.24 -2.47 -15.03
C PRO A 79 -13.56 -1.13 -15.27
N ARG A 80 -13.06 -0.49 -14.19
CA ARG A 80 -12.35 0.79 -14.22
C ARG A 80 -11.08 0.71 -13.36
N PRO A 81 -10.00 0.08 -13.84
CA PRO A 81 -8.79 -0.10 -13.05
C PRO A 81 -8.05 1.23 -12.85
N ILE A 82 -7.54 1.48 -11.64
CA ILE A 82 -6.75 2.67 -11.31
C ILE A 82 -5.34 2.23 -10.91
N PRO A 83 -4.28 2.68 -11.61
CA PRO A 83 -2.92 2.43 -11.19
C PRO A 83 -2.61 3.23 -9.92
N TYR A 84 -2.36 2.54 -8.81
CA TYR A 84 -2.06 3.12 -7.51
C TYR A 84 -0.79 2.51 -6.91
N THR A 85 -0.05 3.30 -6.15
CA THR A 85 1.12 2.85 -5.39
C THR A 85 1.19 3.63 -4.09
N HIS A 86 1.24 2.92 -2.97
CA HIS A 86 1.51 3.51 -1.67
C HIS A 86 3.02 3.65 -1.46
N VAL A 87 3.46 4.83 -1.05
CA VAL A 87 4.86 5.13 -0.75
C VAL A 87 4.95 5.48 0.72
N ASP A 88 5.48 4.56 1.52
CA ASP A 88 5.74 4.76 2.93
C ASP A 88 7.12 5.42 3.11
N ILE A 89 7.09 6.66 3.61
CA ILE A 89 8.27 7.51 3.81
C ILE A 89 8.65 7.64 5.29
N CYS A 90 8.03 6.86 6.18
CA CYS A 90 8.27 6.98 7.61
C CYS A 90 9.76 6.78 7.95
N ALA A 91 10.39 5.77 7.35
CA ALA A 91 11.80 5.46 7.55
C ALA A 91 12.76 6.55 7.04
N THR A 92 12.37 7.35 6.03
CA THR A 92 13.26 8.36 5.44
C THR A 92 13.30 9.67 6.18
N ARG A 93 12.46 9.83 7.21
CA ARG A 93 12.44 11.04 8.03
C ARG A 93 13.84 11.40 8.58
N GLY A 94 14.71 10.41 8.82
CA GLY A 94 16.03 10.63 9.41
C GLY A 94 15.94 10.93 10.92
N LYS A 95 17.07 11.31 11.52
CA LYS A 95 17.11 11.68 12.95
C LYS A 95 16.52 13.08 13.15
N ASN A 96 15.87 13.30 14.29
CA ASN A 96 15.29 14.61 14.66
C ASN A 96 16.33 15.75 14.74
N THR A 97 17.61 15.42 14.81
CA THR A 97 18.73 16.36 14.88
C THR A 97 19.30 16.75 13.52
N GLU A 98 18.83 16.12 12.43
CA GLU A 98 19.34 16.31 11.08
C GLU A 98 18.28 16.98 10.19
N PRO A 99 18.69 17.72 9.14
CA PRO A 99 17.76 18.22 8.14
C PRO A 99 16.98 17.07 7.47
N PRO A 100 15.74 17.32 7.01
CA PRO A 100 14.94 16.31 6.32
C PRO A 100 15.66 15.81 5.07
N THR A 101 15.64 14.49 4.84
CA THR A 101 16.39 13.84 3.76
C THR A 101 15.86 14.15 2.36
N GLY A 102 14.60 14.57 2.24
CA GLY A 102 13.96 14.83 0.95
C GLY A 102 13.65 13.58 0.11
N VAL A 103 13.83 12.37 0.65
CA VAL A 103 13.43 11.14 -0.05
C VAL A 103 11.91 11.01 -0.01
N PRO A 104 11.21 10.74 -1.14
CA PRO A 104 11.71 10.24 -2.42
C PRO A 104 11.66 11.26 -3.57
N VAL A 105 11.89 12.55 -3.31
CA VAL A 105 11.76 13.62 -4.33
C VAL A 105 12.61 13.34 -5.57
N MET A 106 13.88 12.99 -5.39
CA MET A 106 14.77 12.68 -6.53
C MET A 106 14.32 11.45 -7.32
N ALA A 107 13.87 10.39 -6.64
CA ALA A 107 13.37 9.18 -7.31
C ALA A 107 12.11 9.48 -8.15
N LEU A 108 11.17 10.25 -7.61
CA LEU A 108 9.97 10.68 -8.34
C LEU A 108 10.31 11.64 -9.49
N THR A 109 11.31 12.49 -9.32
CA THR A 109 11.79 13.43 -10.36
C THR A 109 12.38 12.65 -11.54
N VAL A 110 13.24 11.67 -11.27
CA VAL A 110 13.81 10.79 -12.29
C VAL A 110 12.71 10.00 -13.01
N ARG A 111 11.70 9.52 -12.28
CA ARG A 111 10.61 8.73 -12.88
C ARG A 111 9.64 9.55 -13.73
N TYR A 112 9.24 10.74 -13.26
CA TYR A 112 8.09 11.47 -13.84
C TYR A 112 8.45 12.80 -14.49
N VAL A 113 9.56 13.44 -14.11
CA VAL A 113 9.93 14.78 -14.59
C VAL A 113 11.01 14.69 -15.67
N LEU A 114 12.13 14.02 -15.41
CA LEU A 114 13.26 13.96 -16.34
C LEU A 114 12.90 13.42 -17.75
N PRO A 115 12.06 12.37 -17.89
CA PRO A 115 11.65 11.88 -19.21
C PRO A 115 10.87 12.92 -20.01
N ARG A 116 10.14 13.83 -19.34
CA ARG A 116 9.39 14.91 -20.00
C ARG A 116 10.30 16.04 -20.49
N LEU A 117 11.51 16.14 -19.94
CA LEU A 117 12.53 17.11 -20.32
C LEU A 117 13.50 16.56 -21.38
N GLY A 118 13.29 15.34 -21.87
CA GLY A 118 14.11 14.72 -22.91
C GLY A 118 15.31 13.92 -22.40
N PHE A 119 15.48 13.79 -21.08
CA PHE A 119 16.46 12.88 -20.50
C PHE A 119 15.91 11.45 -20.51
N LYS A 120 16.57 10.54 -21.24
CA LYS A 120 16.22 9.12 -21.25
C LYS A 120 17.12 8.38 -20.27
N ALA A 121 16.54 7.49 -19.48
CA ALA A 121 17.32 6.49 -18.78
C ALA A 121 17.94 5.56 -19.82
N ASP A 122 19.26 5.42 -19.77
CA ASP A 122 20.04 4.42 -20.45
C ASP A 122 19.60 3.04 -19.94
N ASN A 123 19.24 2.16 -20.88
CA ASN A 123 18.77 0.78 -20.60
C ASN A 123 19.92 -0.11 -20.13
#